data_AF-A0A1H8T5E3-F1
#
_entry.id   AF-A0A1H8T5E3-F1
#
_cell.length_a   1.000
_cell.length_b   1.000
_cell.length_c   1.000
_cell.angle_alpha   90.00
_cell.angle_beta   90.00
_cell.angle_gamma   90.00
#
_symmetry.space_group_name_H-M   'P 1'
#
loop_
_entity.id
_entity.type
_entity.pdbx_description
1 polymer ?
#
loop_
_entity_poly.entity_id
_entity_poly.type
_entity_poly.pdbx_seq_one_letter_code
_entity_poly.pdbx_strand_id
1 'polypeptide(L)'
;MPPTPRIEDALLTPREVVFTRTVRVERSLVWRLWTESRHLAQWWGPHGFTNPECAIDPRPGGRLGILLRSPDGDEYLNVGAVQLIDPPAQLVFTVALLNRKHGRTSPA
;
A
#
# COMPACT_ATOMS: atom_id res chain seq x y z
N MET A 1 3.85 -12.36 35.96
CA MET A 1 4.24 -11.14 35.23
C MET A 1 5.26 -11.57 34.17
N PRO A 2 5.01 -11.40 32.87
CA PRO A 2 6.06 -11.69 31.89
C PRO A 2 7.22 -10.71 32.10
N PRO A 3 8.48 -11.13 31.90
CA PRO A 3 9.63 -10.24 32.03
C PRO A 3 9.53 -9.11 31.01
N THR A 4 9.90 -7.90 31.42
CA THR A 4 9.99 -6.74 30.52
C THR A 4 11.05 -7.05 29.45
N PRO A 5 10.71 -7.03 28.16
CA PRO A 5 11.68 -7.32 27.10
C PRO A 5 12.80 -6.28 27.13
N ARG A 6 14.04 -6.73 26.92
CA ARG A 6 15.19 -5.83 26.77
C ARG A 6 15.04 -5.06 25.45
N ILE A 7 15.58 -3.85 25.40
CA ILE A 7 15.51 -2.96 24.22
C ILE A 7 16.04 -3.66 22.95
N GLU A 8 17.01 -4.56 23.10
CA GLU A 8 17.60 -5.38 22.04
C GLU A 8 16.59 -6.36 21.41
N ASP A 9 15.68 -6.94 22.21
CA ASP A 9 14.64 -7.88 21.75
C ASP A 9 13.51 -7.13 21.00
N ALA A 10 13.28 -5.86 21.33
CA ALA A 10 12.31 -4.99 20.65
C ALA A 10 12.77 -4.54 19.25
N LEU A 11 14.06 -4.65 18.94
CA LEU A 11 14.60 -4.35 17.61
C LEU A 11 14.56 -5.58 16.67
N LEU A 12 14.42 -6.79 17.22
CA LEU A 12 14.35 -8.06 16.49
C LEU A 12 12.91 -8.56 16.28
N THR A 13 11.93 -7.94 16.94
CA THR A 13 10.52 -8.25 16.74
C THR A 13 9.99 -7.53 15.49
N PRO A 14 9.32 -8.25 14.57
CA PRO A 14 8.64 -7.62 13.45
C PRO A 14 7.66 -6.57 13.96
N ARG A 15 7.76 -5.34 13.44
CA ARG A 15 6.76 -4.30 13.72
C ARG A 15 5.51 -4.63 12.92
N GLU A 16 4.62 -5.39 13.53
CA GLU A 16 3.38 -5.84 12.92
C GLU A 16 2.20 -4.94 13.32
N VAL A 17 1.32 -4.67 12.37
CA VAL A 17 0.03 -4.02 12.61
C VAL A 17 -1.05 -4.85 11.94
N VAL A 18 -2.05 -5.29 12.72
CA VAL A 18 -3.16 -6.12 12.23
C VAL A 18 -4.46 -5.34 12.30
N PHE A 19 -5.18 -5.31 11.17
CA PHE A 19 -6.52 -4.74 11.07
C PHE A 19 -7.51 -5.80 10.60
N THR A 20 -8.70 -5.83 11.20
CA THR A 20 -9.80 -6.71 10.77
C THR A 20 -11.06 -5.89 10.58
N ARG A 21 -11.72 -6.07 9.43
CA ARG A 21 -12.97 -5.40 9.09
C ARG A 21 -13.92 -6.36 8.38
N THR A 22 -15.16 -6.43 8.83
CA THR A 22 -16.24 -7.13 8.12
C THR A 22 -16.89 -6.21 7.11
N VAL A 23 -17.03 -6.67 5.86
CA VAL A 23 -17.72 -5.94 4.78
C VAL A 23 -18.83 -6.84 4.25
N ARG A 24 -20.06 -6.31 4.13
CA ARG A 24 -21.25 -7.05 3.69
C ARG A 24 -21.38 -7.09 2.16
N VAL A 25 -20.39 -7.65 1.49
CA VAL A 25 -20.35 -7.82 0.03
C VAL A 25 -19.68 -9.14 -0.32
N GLU A 26 -19.85 -9.60 -1.57
CA GLU A 26 -19.16 -10.78 -2.08
C GLU A 26 -17.64 -10.63 -2.01
N ARG A 27 -16.94 -11.69 -1.58
CA ARG A 27 -15.47 -11.70 -1.45
C ARG A 27 -14.78 -11.39 -2.79
N SER A 28 -15.37 -11.83 -3.90
CA SER A 28 -14.86 -11.56 -5.25
C SER A 28 -14.85 -10.08 -5.59
N LEU A 29 -15.80 -9.28 -5.07
CA LEU A 29 -15.79 -7.83 -5.26
C LEU A 29 -14.67 -7.17 -4.47
N VAL A 30 -14.46 -7.57 -3.21
CA VAL A 30 -13.32 -7.09 -2.42
C VAL A 30 -12.01 -7.44 -3.11
N TRP A 31 -11.88 -8.67 -3.61
CA TRP A 31 -10.71 -9.11 -4.35
C TRP A 31 -10.38 -8.18 -5.53
N ARG A 32 -11.39 -7.86 -6.36
CA ARG A 32 -11.23 -6.93 -7.49
C ARG A 32 -10.82 -5.52 -7.07
N LEU A 33 -11.22 -5.04 -5.89
CA LEU A 33 -10.76 -3.76 -5.35
C LEU A 33 -9.25 -3.71 -5.11
N TRP A 34 -8.64 -4.86 -4.82
CA TRP A 34 -7.21 -4.98 -4.56
C TRP A 34 -6.40 -5.35 -5.80
N THR A 35 -6.95 -6.14 -6.73
CA THR A 35 -6.20 -6.70 -7.86
C THR A 35 -6.42 -6.00 -9.20
N GLU A 36 -7.39 -5.09 -9.31
CA GLU A 36 -7.61 -4.29 -10.52
C GLU A 36 -7.22 -2.83 -10.30
N SER A 37 -6.27 -2.34 -11.10
CA SER A 37 -5.73 -0.97 -10.99
C SER A 37 -6.82 0.11 -10.93
N ARG A 38 -7.86 -0.01 -11.77
CA ARG A 38 -8.98 0.95 -11.83
C ARG A 38 -9.72 1.09 -10.50
N HIS A 39 -9.81 0.01 -9.73
CA HIS A 39 -10.52 -0.01 -8.46
C HIS A 39 -9.59 0.39 -7.32
N LEU A 40 -8.35 -0.09 -7.32
CA LEU A 40 -7.34 0.26 -6.34
C LEU A 40 -7.10 1.78 -6.28
N ALA A 41 -7.09 2.44 -7.44
CA ALA A 41 -6.96 3.90 -7.56
C ALA A 41 -8.04 4.71 -6.82
N GLN A 42 -9.20 4.12 -6.54
CA GLN A 42 -10.34 4.84 -5.94
C GLN A 42 -10.28 4.94 -4.42
N TRP A 43 -9.46 4.12 -3.76
CA TRP A 43 -9.53 4.00 -2.29
C TRP A 43 -8.17 3.97 -1.59
N TRP A 44 -7.06 3.78 -2.32
CA TRP A 44 -5.74 3.76 -1.70
C TRP A 44 -5.37 5.12 -1.09
N GLY A 45 -4.81 5.09 0.12
CA GLY A 45 -4.38 6.28 0.84
C GLY A 45 -5.46 6.87 1.77
N PRO A 46 -5.09 7.91 2.54
CA PRO A 46 -6.01 8.55 3.47
C PRO A 46 -7.06 9.40 2.75
N HIS A 47 -8.16 9.72 3.46
CA HIS A 47 -9.23 10.56 2.95
C HIS A 47 -8.70 11.91 2.44
N GLY A 48 -9.19 12.36 1.28
CA GLY A 48 -8.79 13.61 0.62
C GLY A 48 -7.64 13.47 -0.38
N PHE A 49 -6.91 12.35 -0.38
CA PHE A 49 -5.88 12.07 -1.38
C PHE A 49 -6.51 11.51 -2.66
N THR A 50 -5.80 11.69 -3.77
CA THR A 50 -6.14 11.07 -5.05
C THR A 50 -5.02 10.16 -5.52
N ASN A 51 -5.31 9.22 -6.43
CA ASN A 51 -4.31 8.33 -7.03
C ASN A 51 -4.29 8.50 -8.56
N PRO A 52 -3.62 9.53 -9.11
CA PRO A 52 -3.62 9.81 -10.55
C PRO A 52 -3.02 8.68 -11.39
N GLU A 53 -2.04 7.97 -10.85
CA GLU A 53 -1.43 6.79 -11.47
C GLU A 53 -1.50 5.61 -10.50
N CYS A 54 -2.03 4.50 -10.97
CA CYS A 54 -2.11 3.26 -10.19
C CYS A 54 -1.92 2.07 -11.12
N ALA A 55 -1.01 1.17 -10.76
CA ALA A 55 -0.73 -0.05 -11.49
C ALA A 55 -0.46 -1.18 -10.51
N ILE A 56 -1.18 -2.29 -10.70
CA ILE A 56 -0.88 -3.57 -10.06
C ILE A 56 -0.83 -4.66 -11.14
N ASP A 57 0.21 -5.49 -11.11
CA ASP A 57 0.33 -6.73 -11.89
C ASP A 57 0.07 -7.91 -10.95
N PRO A 58 -1.14 -8.52 -10.97
CA PRO A 58 -1.58 -9.49 -9.96
C PRO A 58 -1.03 -10.89 -10.25
N ARG A 59 0.29 -11.03 -10.17
CA ARG A 59 1.03 -12.29 -10.26
C ARG A 59 2.28 -12.21 -9.38
N PRO A 60 2.83 -13.33 -8.88
CA PRO A 60 4.06 -13.30 -8.11
C PRO A 60 5.19 -12.60 -8.88
N GLY A 61 5.88 -11.66 -8.23
CA GLY A 61 6.89 -10.78 -8.84
C GLY A 61 6.32 -9.59 -9.64
N GLY A 62 5.01 -9.48 -9.78
CA GLY A 62 4.34 -8.38 -10.47
C GLY A 62 4.48 -7.06 -9.72
N ARG A 63 4.62 -5.95 -10.47
CA ARG A 63 4.83 -4.61 -9.90
C ARG A 63 3.56 -4.06 -9.25
N LEU A 64 3.72 -3.42 -8.10
CA LEU A 64 2.76 -2.49 -7.50
C LEU A 64 3.35 -1.07 -7.57
N GLY A 65 2.59 -0.13 -8.11
CA GLY A 65 2.97 1.28 -8.18
C GLY A 65 1.75 2.18 -8.05
N ILE A 66 1.75 3.09 -7.08
CA ILE A 66 0.64 4.02 -6.83
C ILE A 66 1.21 5.40 -6.55
N LEU A 67 0.89 6.38 -7.39
CA LEU A 67 1.21 7.79 -7.17
C LEU A 67 0.07 8.40 -6.36
N LEU A 68 0.34 8.75 -5.11
CA LEU A 68 -0.61 9.46 -4.25
C LEU A 68 -0.37 10.96 -4.43
N ARG A 69 -1.45 11.72 -4.55
CA ARG A 69 -1.41 13.18 -4.55
C ARG A 69 -2.23 13.73 -3.40
N SER A 70 -1.62 14.59 -2.58
CA SER A 70 -2.29 15.29 -1.49
C SER A 70 -3.24 16.38 -2.01
N PRO A 71 -4.16 16.90 -1.17
CA PRO A 71 -4.97 18.06 -1.52
C PRO A 71 -4.14 19.30 -1.91
N ASP A 72 -2.95 19.44 -1.32
CA ASP A 72 -2.02 20.55 -1.58
C ASP A 72 -1.16 20.34 -2.84
N GLY A 73 -1.31 19.18 -3.51
CA GLY A 73 -0.61 18.85 -4.75
C GLY A 73 0.72 18.10 -4.58
N ASP A 74 1.14 17.80 -3.36
CA ASP A 74 2.35 17.00 -3.12
C ASP A 74 2.16 15.56 -3.58
N GLU A 75 3.21 14.99 -4.17
CA GLU A 75 3.17 13.66 -4.75
C GLU A 75 4.07 12.68 -3.99
N TYR A 76 3.52 11.50 -3.71
CA TYR A 76 4.20 10.42 -3.00
C TYR A 76 4.05 9.12 -3.78
N LEU A 77 5.18 8.50 -4.12
CA LEU A 77 5.16 7.29 -4.92
C LEU A 77 5.27 6.07 -4.01
N ASN A 78 4.22 5.25 -3.96
CA ASN A 78 4.27 3.93 -3.35
C ASN A 78 4.70 2.90 -4.39
N VAL A 79 5.77 2.15 -4.12
CA VAL A 79 6.24 1.07 -4.99
C VAL A 79 6.39 -0.23 -4.23
N GLY A 80 6.23 -1.35 -4.92
CA GLY A 80 6.55 -2.67 -4.39
C GLY A 80 6.25 -3.78 -5.37
N ALA A 81 6.10 -4.99 -4.86
CA ALA A 81 5.84 -6.17 -5.67
C ALA A 81 4.91 -7.17 -4.98
N VAL A 82 4.06 -7.82 -5.77
CA VAL A 82 3.22 -8.93 -5.33
C VAL A 82 4.12 -10.13 -5.02
N GLN A 83 4.00 -10.67 -3.81
CA GLN A 83 4.77 -11.83 -3.34
C GLN A 83 3.98 -13.12 -3.54
N LEU A 84 2.68 -13.09 -3.22
CA LEU A 84 1.78 -14.24 -3.31
C LEU A 84 0.39 -13.78 -3.76
N ILE A 85 -0.23 -14.62 -4.58
CA ILE A 85 -1.62 -14.45 -5.00
C ILE A 85 -2.34 -15.81 -4.97
N ASP A 86 -3.44 -15.87 -4.24
CA ASP A 86 -4.35 -17.01 -4.17
C ASP A 86 -5.80 -16.49 -4.22
N PRO A 87 -6.38 -16.30 -5.43
CA PRO A 87 -7.69 -15.69 -5.56
C PRO A 87 -8.84 -16.58 -5.04
N PRO A 88 -9.85 -16.02 -4.35
CA PRO A 88 -9.94 -14.67 -3.77
C PRO A 88 -9.55 -14.65 -2.28
N ALA A 89 -8.73 -15.60 -1.83
CA ALA A 89 -8.44 -15.88 -0.43
C ALA A 89 -7.30 -15.02 0.15
N GLN A 90 -6.21 -14.83 -0.59
CA GLN A 90 -5.00 -14.21 -0.05
C GLN A 90 -4.20 -13.44 -1.11
N LEU A 91 -3.83 -12.21 -0.77
CA LEU A 91 -2.90 -11.38 -1.53
C LEU A 91 -1.81 -10.90 -0.57
N VAL A 92 -0.55 -11.10 -0.94
CA VAL A 92 0.61 -10.60 -0.18
C VAL A 92 1.43 -9.74 -1.12
N PHE A 93 1.76 -8.52 -0.70
CA PHE A 93 2.57 -7.59 -1.46
C PHE A 93 3.45 -6.76 -0.53
N THR A 94 4.53 -6.23 -1.07
CA THR A 94 5.33 -5.20 -0.41
C THR A 94 4.90 -3.82 -0.87
N VAL A 95 5.05 -2.82 0.00
CA VAL A 95 4.88 -1.41 -0.38
C VAL A 95 5.88 -0.56 0.40
N ALA A 96 6.54 0.35 -0.30
CA ALA A 96 7.45 1.33 0.25
C ALA A 96 7.10 2.72 -0.29
N LEU A 97 7.03 3.69 0.61
CA LEU A 97 6.82 5.09 0.25
C LEU A 97 8.15 5.71 -0.19
N LEU A 98 8.22 6.14 -1.43
CA LEU A 98 9.31 6.92 -1.97
C LEU A 98 8.86 8.39 -2.04
N ASN A 99 9.58 9.25 -1.33
CA ASN A 99 9.39 10.69 -1.45
C ASN A 99 9.99 11.16 -2.78
N ARG A 100 9.14 11.45 -3.78
CA ARG A 100 9.56 12.34 -4.86
C ARG A 100 9.52 13.76 -4.32
N LYS A 101 10.66 14.26 -3.83
CA LYS A 101 10.81 15.72 -3.72
C LYS A 101 10.64 16.28 -5.12
N HIS A 102 9.61 17.10 -5.34
CA HIS A 102 9.59 18.00 -6.47
C HIS A 102 10.90 18.76 -6.48
N GLY A 103 11.71 18.57 -7.53
CA GLY A 103 12.85 19.44 -7.77
C GLY A 103 12.32 20.85 -7.79
N ARG A 104 12.78 21.70 -6.87
CA ARG A 104 12.73 23.15 -7.09
C ARG A 104 13.56 23.39 -8.35
N THR A 105 12.93 23.43 -9.51
CA THR A 105 13.44 24.28 -10.58
C THR A 105 13.26 25.70 -10.08
N SER A 106 14.30 26.26 -9.46
CA SER A 106 14.44 27.71 -9.37
C SER A 106 14.57 28.23 -10.81
N PRO A 107 13.70 29.11 -11.30
CA PRO A 107 14.03 29.89 -12.47
C PRO A 107 14.90 31.07 -12.04
N ALA A 108 15.89 31.36 -12.88
CA ALA A 108 16.90 32.43 -12.83
C ALA A 108 18.04 32.26 -11.80
#